data_AF-A0A972MF99-F1
#
_entry.id   AF-A0A972MF99-F1
#
_cell.length_a   1.000
_cell.length_b   1.000
_cell.length_c   1.000
_cell.angle_alpha   90.00
_cell.angle_beta   90.00
_cell.angle_gamma   90.00
#
_symmetry.space_group_name_H-M   'P 1'
#
loop_
_entity.id
_entity.type
_entity.pdbx_description
1 polymer ?
#
loop_
_entity_poly.entity_id
_entity_poly.type
_entity_poly.pdbx_seq_one_letter_code
_entity_poly.pdbx_strand_id
1 'polypeptide(L)'
;MKFTKVFIVGILFFFFSGVSFGQELTYSEAEVLLNDSQKEVLKKADKYLKKGDKKIASAEKIEAKYKKYLEKKNKAKSAKKKKKYQAKFDKKTAEARKIRIQAQKDYLKAYQDATAVYSQIIVGADYFDDADRTEANSLNNSAESLVENAEKEMSKYNKIIGDSKKLKKTKASDINSAISKSKDLLSSAYNKQKEAIDIVLTQGRKKEEAEKDERAWSTAQGIHTIEAYQDYIDNFPSGRHVSSARSNIRMLRAEEAKKNASNAASDYIFKVQIAASISQLPISELRAKYPNTDEIEKVHVGNRYKYWVGAFPTYKEAAALRDQLLTSTVYDAFIVVFDKDGNQLEVTDDMKN
;
A
#
# COMPACT_ATOMS: atom_id res chain seq x y z
N MET A 1 9.82 -2.52 61.69
CA MET A 1 10.00 -1.92 60.35
C MET A 1 8.91 -0.88 60.12
N LYS A 2 9.22 0.42 60.25
CA LYS A 2 8.24 1.51 60.08
C LYS A 2 8.21 1.89 58.59
N PHE A 3 7.10 1.58 57.91
CA PHE A 3 6.87 2.06 56.54
C PHE A 3 6.46 3.52 56.57
N THR A 4 7.38 4.40 56.18
CA THR A 4 7.12 5.80 55.89
C THR A 4 6.26 5.91 54.64
N LYS A 5 4.98 6.27 54.81
CA LYS A 5 4.13 6.77 53.72
C LYS A 5 4.70 8.09 53.21
N VAL A 6 5.39 8.05 52.07
CA VAL A 6 5.77 9.27 51.34
C VAL A 6 4.51 9.77 50.64
N PHE A 7 3.83 10.72 51.27
CA PHE A 7 2.77 11.50 50.65
C PHE A 7 3.45 12.52 49.71
N ILE A 8 3.61 12.16 48.42
CA ILE A 8 3.98 13.13 47.38
C ILE A 8 2.74 13.97 47.06
N VAL A 9 2.43 14.95 47.91
CA VAL A 9 1.62 16.11 47.50
C VAL A 9 2.59 17.17 47.00
N GLY A 10 3.25 16.83 45.89
CA GLY A 10 3.89 17.79 45.02
C GLY A 10 2.80 18.38 44.14
N ILE A 11 2.23 19.51 44.56
CA ILE A 11 1.46 20.35 43.65
C ILE A 11 2.43 20.77 42.55
N LEU A 12 2.41 20.04 41.43
CA LEU A 12 2.95 20.47 40.15
C LEU A 12 2.24 21.78 39.80
N PHE A 13 2.85 22.90 40.20
CA PHE A 13 2.70 24.12 39.42
C PHE A 13 3.47 23.85 38.14
N PHE A 14 2.78 23.28 37.15
CA PHE A 14 3.21 23.43 35.77
C PHE A 14 3.46 24.92 35.57
N PHE A 15 4.73 25.29 35.48
CA PHE A 15 5.07 26.24 34.44
C PHE A 15 4.39 25.66 33.20
N PHE A 16 3.32 26.30 32.73
CA PHE A 16 3.07 26.32 31.30
C PHE A 16 4.33 26.97 30.72
N SER A 17 5.41 26.20 30.56
CA SER A 17 6.27 26.35 29.40
C SER A 17 5.29 26.14 28.26
N GLY A 18 4.75 27.25 27.76
CA GLY A 18 3.90 27.26 26.59
C GLY A 18 4.69 26.59 25.50
N VAL A 19 4.42 25.31 25.28
CA VAL A 19 4.67 24.74 23.97
C VAL A 19 3.76 25.59 23.08
N SER A 20 4.35 26.53 22.35
CA SER A 20 3.67 27.22 21.25
C SER A 20 2.99 26.15 20.40
N PHE A 21 1.91 26.48 19.70
CA PHE A 21 1.53 25.65 18.56
C PHE A 21 2.62 25.85 17.49
N GLY A 22 3.81 25.31 17.73
CA GLY A 22 4.99 25.49 16.90
C GLY A 22 4.97 24.59 15.67
N GLN A 23 3.86 23.91 15.43
CA GLN A 23 3.64 23.04 14.29
C GLN A 23 2.87 23.84 13.24
N GLU A 24 3.46 23.98 12.05
CA GLU A 24 2.72 24.48 10.89
C GLU A 24 1.60 23.50 10.56
N LEU A 25 0.42 24.04 10.24
CA LEU A 25 -0.72 23.21 9.86
C LEU A 25 -0.61 22.72 8.42
N THR A 26 0.25 23.35 7.63
CA THR A 26 0.62 22.87 6.30
C THR A 26 1.47 21.60 6.44
N TYR A 27 0.96 20.47 5.97
CA TYR A 27 1.68 19.21 5.90
C TYR A 27 2.46 19.17 4.57
N SER A 28 3.79 19.20 4.65
CA SER A 28 4.68 19.33 3.48
C SER A 28 4.40 18.28 2.40
N GLU A 29 4.19 17.04 2.80
CA GLU A 29 3.96 15.90 1.92
C GLU A 29 2.61 16.02 1.20
N ALA A 30 1.64 16.73 1.78
CA ALA A 30 0.35 17.00 1.16
C ALA A 30 0.42 18.06 0.05
N GLU A 31 1.54 18.78 -0.11
CA GLU A 31 1.65 19.90 -1.05
C GLU A 31 1.35 19.51 -2.51
N VAL A 32 1.70 18.27 -2.87
CA VAL A 32 1.43 17.71 -4.21
C VAL A 32 -0.06 17.45 -4.46
N LEU A 33 -0.88 17.35 -3.41
CA LEU A 33 -2.32 17.11 -3.49
C LEU A 33 -3.15 18.41 -3.47
N LEU A 34 -2.53 19.53 -3.08
CA LEU A 34 -3.22 20.79 -2.84
C LEU A 34 -3.32 21.64 -4.11
N ASN A 35 -4.52 22.18 -4.37
CA ASN A 35 -4.70 23.26 -5.36
C ASN A 35 -4.41 24.65 -4.78
N ASP A 36 -4.28 25.66 -5.64
CA ASP A 36 -3.92 27.04 -5.22
C ASP A 36 -4.89 27.63 -4.19
N SER A 37 -6.19 27.39 -4.35
CA SER A 37 -7.21 27.87 -3.40
C SER A 37 -7.00 27.26 -2.01
N GLN A 38 -6.76 25.95 -1.95
CA GLN A 38 -6.49 25.23 -0.71
C GLN A 38 -5.18 25.69 -0.05
N LYS A 39 -4.11 25.90 -0.82
CA LYS A 39 -2.84 26.47 -0.33
C LYS A 39 -3.05 27.85 0.30
N GLU A 40 -3.88 28.71 -0.31
CA GLU A 40 -4.21 30.02 0.26
C GLU A 40 -5.03 29.93 1.56
N VAL A 41 -5.91 28.92 1.69
CA VAL A 41 -6.63 28.67 2.95
C VAL A 41 -5.65 28.23 4.05
N LEU A 42 -4.73 27.31 3.77
CA LEU A 42 -3.71 26.86 4.75
C LEU A 42 -2.77 28.00 5.16
N LYS A 43 -2.33 28.85 4.22
CA LYS A 43 -1.56 30.07 4.55
C LYS A 43 -2.33 31.00 5.48
N LYS A 44 -3.66 31.12 5.33
CA LYS A 44 -4.50 31.90 6.25
C LYS A 44 -4.61 31.21 7.61
N ALA A 45 -4.75 29.89 7.66
CA ALA A 45 -4.73 29.12 8.90
C ALA A 45 -3.41 29.34 9.70
N ASP A 46 -2.26 29.28 9.04
CA ASP A 46 -0.95 29.54 9.68
C ASP A 46 -0.84 30.99 10.21
N LYS A 47 -1.47 31.97 9.54
CA LYS A 47 -1.56 33.33 10.07
C LYS A 47 -2.37 33.39 11.36
N TYR A 48 -3.44 32.61 11.50
CA TYR A 48 -4.19 32.50 12.75
C TYR A 48 -3.37 31.84 13.86
N LEU A 49 -2.59 30.78 13.56
CA LEU A 49 -1.66 30.18 14.54
C LEU A 49 -0.66 31.22 15.07
N LYS A 50 0.02 31.93 14.16
CA LYS A 50 1.00 32.97 14.51
C LYS A 50 0.37 34.10 15.33
N LYS A 51 -0.89 34.44 15.06
CA LYS A 51 -1.65 35.42 15.84
C LYS A 51 -1.99 34.92 17.25
N GLY A 52 -2.36 33.64 17.38
CA GLY A 52 -2.55 32.96 18.66
C GLY A 52 -1.27 32.96 19.49
N ASP A 53 -0.14 32.58 18.89
CA ASP A 53 1.17 32.54 19.55
C ASP A 53 1.59 33.91 20.09
N LYS A 54 1.41 34.98 19.30
CA LYS A 54 1.64 36.37 19.76
C LYS A 54 0.79 36.72 20.98
N LYS A 55 -0.47 36.27 21.03
CA LYS A 55 -1.35 36.47 22.18
C LYS A 55 -0.89 35.67 23.40
N ILE A 56 -0.47 34.42 23.23
CA ILE A 56 0.09 33.62 24.32
C ILE A 56 1.31 34.31 24.91
N ALA A 57 2.26 34.75 24.09
CA ALA A 57 3.44 35.49 24.55
C ALA A 57 3.06 36.79 25.29
N SER A 58 2.02 37.50 24.84
CA SER A 58 1.50 38.68 25.54
C SER A 58 0.89 38.32 26.91
N ALA A 59 0.13 37.24 27.00
CA ALA A 59 -0.46 36.77 28.25
C ALA A 59 0.63 36.36 29.27
N GLU A 60 1.66 35.66 28.81
CA GLU A 60 2.80 35.23 29.63
C GLU A 60 3.58 36.40 30.21
N LYS A 61 3.80 37.47 29.43
CA LYS A 61 4.43 38.71 29.93
C LYS A 61 3.62 39.35 31.06
N ILE A 62 2.29 39.37 30.94
CA ILE A 62 1.40 39.89 32.00
C ILE A 62 1.50 39.02 33.25
N GLU A 63 1.49 37.70 33.11
CA GLU A 63 1.59 36.77 34.23
C GLU A 63 2.96 36.85 34.93
N ALA A 64 4.04 36.96 34.16
CA ALA A 64 5.40 37.12 34.66
C ALA A 64 5.55 38.35 35.56
N LYS A 65 4.96 39.50 35.17
CA LYS A 65 4.94 40.74 35.98
C LYS A 65 4.37 40.54 37.39
N TYR A 66 3.48 39.57 37.57
CA TYR A 66 2.81 39.29 38.83
C TYR A 66 3.23 37.98 39.50
N LYS A 67 4.24 37.27 38.96
CA LYS A 67 4.77 35.99 39.46
C LYS A 67 5.17 36.02 40.94
N LYS A 68 5.60 37.18 41.46
CA LYS A 68 5.90 37.40 42.88
C LYS A 68 4.78 36.97 43.84
N TYR A 69 3.51 37.00 43.41
CA TYR A 69 2.40 36.51 44.23
C TYR A 69 2.36 34.99 44.34
N LEU A 70 2.76 34.27 43.28
CA LEU A 70 2.89 32.81 43.32
C LEU A 70 4.08 32.40 44.20
N GLU A 71 5.19 33.12 44.15
CA GLU A 71 6.32 32.89 45.06
C GLU A 71 5.93 33.08 46.53
N LYS A 72 5.18 34.16 46.83
CA LYS A 72 4.62 34.40 48.16
C LYS A 72 3.62 33.33 48.58
N LYS A 73 2.82 32.80 47.65
CA LYS A 73 1.92 31.66 47.89
C LYS A 73 2.71 30.42 48.28
N ASN A 74 3.77 30.09 47.54
CA ASN A 74 4.58 28.90 47.79
C ASN A 74 5.28 28.96 49.15
N LYS A 75 5.75 30.14 49.56
CA LYS A 75 6.36 30.39 50.88
C LYS A 75 5.35 30.49 52.03
N ALA A 76 4.04 30.56 51.77
CA ALA A 76 3.04 30.78 52.81
C ALA A 76 2.73 29.51 53.61
N LYS A 77 2.86 29.57 54.95
CA LYS A 77 2.59 28.44 55.86
C LYS A 77 1.10 28.12 56.07
N SER A 78 0.21 29.09 55.88
CA SER A 78 -1.24 28.93 56.12
C SER A 78 -2.04 28.85 54.81
N ALA A 79 -3.02 27.95 54.74
CA ALA A 79 -3.95 27.83 53.63
C ALA A 79 -4.68 29.15 53.31
N LYS A 80 -5.05 29.93 54.34
CA LYS A 80 -5.68 31.25 54.18
C LYS A 80 -4.76 32.22 53.44
N LYS A 81 -3.46 32.24 53.80
CA LYS A 81 -2.46 33.07 53.10
C LYS A 81 -2.22 32.59 51.68
N LYS A 82 -2.13 31.27 51.44
CA LYS A 82 -2.02 30.69 50.09
C LYS A 82 -3.19 31.13 49.20
N LYS A 83 -4.42 31.02 49.68
CA LYS A 83 -5.64 31.45 48.96
C LYS A 83 -5.65 32.96 48.67
N LYS A 84 -5.23 33.79 49.64
CA LYS A 84 -5.10 35.24 49.46
C LYS A 84 -4.12 35.61 48.34
N TYR A 85 -2.94 34.99 48.32
CA TYR A 85 -1.94 35.29 47.28
C TYR A 85 -2.36 34.78 45.91
N GLN A 86 -3.00 33.60 45.83
CA GLN A 86 -3.61 33.11 44.58
C GLN A 86 -4.66 34.09 44.05
N ALA A 87 -5.63 34.50 44.87
CA ALA A 87 -6.68 35.44 44.45
C ALA A 87 -6.10 36.80 44.00
N LYS A 88 -4.98 37.24 44.61
CA LYS A 88 -4.29 38.47 44.21
C LYS A 88 -3.58 38.32 42.87
N PHE A 89 -2.94 37.18 42.61
CA PHE A 89 -2.41 36.84 41.29
C PHE A 89 -3.54 36.81 40.26
N ASP A 90 -4.59 36.03 40.50
CA ASP A 90 -5.72 35.86 39.58
C ASP A 90 -6.37 37.20 39.24
N LYS A 91 -6.60 38.08 40.23
CA LYS A 91 -7.17 39.42 39.98
C LYS A 91 -6.26 40.27 39.09
N LYS A 92 -4.94 40.20 39.30
CA LYS A 92 -3.95 41.00 38.56
C LYS A 92 -3.67 40.46 37.16
N THR A 93 -3.92 39.18 36.90
CA THR A 93 -3.72 38.52 35.60
C THR A 93 -5.03 38.25 34.85
N ALA A 94 -6.12 38.93 35.21
CA ALA A 94 -7.42 38.76 34.55
C ALA A 94 -7.37 39.04 33.04
N GLU A 95 -6.58 40.03 32.62
CA GLU A 95 -6.41 40.34 31.19
C GLU A 95 -5.65 39.24 30.45
N ALA A 96 -4.64 38.64 31.08
CA ALA A 96 -3.91 37.50 30.49
C ALA A 96 -4.86 36.33 30.16
N ARG A 97 -5.84 36.06 31.03
CA ARG A 97 -6.86 35.02 30.78
C ARG A 97 -7.72 35.33 29.57
N LYS A 98 -8.17 36.59 29.43
CA LYS A 98 -8.92 37.03 28.26
C LYS A 98 -8.11 36.80 26.99
N ILE A 99 -6.84 37.20 27.00
CA ILE A 99 -5.92 37.03 25.87
C ILE A 99 -5.70 35.54 25.55
N ARG A 100 -5.56 34.65 26.55
CA ARG A 100 -5.44 33.20 26.32
C ARG A 100 -6.69 32.60 25.65
N ILE A 101 -7.90 33.02 26.06
CA ILE A 101 -9.14 32.59 25.38
C ILE A 101 -9.17 33.12 23.93
N GLN A 102 -8.73 34.36 23.70
CA GLN A 102 -8.63 34.91 22.34
C GLN A 102 -7.58 34.19 21.48
N ALA A 103 -6.49 33.70 22.07
CA ALA A 103 -5.49 32.89 21.38
C ALA A 103 -6.10 31.54 20.98
N GLN A 104 -6.78 30.88 21.93
CA GLN A 104 -7.45 29.60 21.64
C GLN A 104 -8.52 29.73 20.55
N LYS A 105 -9.21 30.87 20.48
CA LYS A 105 -10.15 31.16 19.38
C LYS A 105 -9.45 31.27 18.02
N ASP A 106 -8.25 31.87 17.95
CA ASP A 106 -7.49 31.89 16.70
C ASP A 106 -6.97 30.49 16.34
N TYR A 107 -6.47 29.71 17.32
CA TYR A 107 -6.05 28.32 17.08
C TYR A 107 -7.21 27.47 16.56
N LEU A 108 -8.38 27.52 17.19
CA LEU A 108 -9.56 26.78 16.74
C LEU A 108 -9.91 27.13 15.29
N LYS A 109 -9.87 28.42 14.93
CA LYS A 109 -10.12 28.84 13.54
C LYS A 109 -9.08 28.29 12.57
N ALA A 110 -7.80 28.31 12.94
CA ALA A 110 -6.73 27.75 12.13
C ALA A 110 -6.95 26.25 11.85
N TYR A 111 -7.24 25.48 12.90
CA TYR A 111 -7.49 24.05 12.78
C TYR A 111 -8.79 23.75 12.01
N GLN A 112 -9.86 24.50 12.20
CA GLN A 112 -11.08 24.36 11.41
C GLN A 112 -10.83 24.57 9.91
N ASP A 113 -10.05 25.60 9.55
CA ASP A 113 -9.71 25.90 8.16
C ASP A 113 -8.83 24.80 7.56
N ALA A 114 -7.81 24.33 8.29
CA ALA A 114 -6.95 23.24 7.85
C ALA A 114 -7.71 21.92 7.73
N THR A 115 -8.55 21.60 8.70
CA THR A 115 -9.38 20.39 8.70
C THR A 115 -10.35 20.36 7.52
N ALA A 116 -10.95 21.49 7.17
CA ALA A 116 -11.81 21.58 5.99
C ALA A 116 -11.04 21.29 4.69
N VAL A 117 -9.82 21.84 4.55
CA VAL A 117 -8.96 21.58 3.38
C VAL A 117 -8.59 20.10 3.28
N TYR A 118 -8.11 19.51 4.38
CA TYR A 118 -7.70 18.11 4.37
C TYR A 118 -8.87 17.15 4.18
N SER A 119 -10.04 17.46 4.74
CA SER A 119 -11.26 16.69 4.53
C SER A 119 -11.65 16.66 3.04
N GLN A 120 -11.55 17.79 2.32
CA GLN A 120 -11.79 17.83 0.88
C GLN A 120 -10.84 16.93 0.09
N ILE A 121 -9.55 16.90 0.45
CA ILE A 121 -8.55 16.04 -0.20
C ILE A 121 -8.87 14.58 0.07
N ILE A 122 -9.09 14.22 1.33
CA ILE A 122 -9.31 12.84 1.77
C ILE A 122 -10.60 12.28 1.15
N VAL A 123 -11.70 13.04 1.19
CA VAL A 123 -12.99 12.60 0.64
C VAL A 123 -12.98 12.57 -0.90
N GLY A 124 -12.28 13.52 -1.52
CA GLY A 124 -12.20 13.66 -2.97
C GLY A 124 -11.14 12.78 -3.65
N ALA A 125 -10.31 12.06 -2.89
CA ALA A 125 -9.25 11.24 -3.44
C ALA A 125 -9.77 10.02 -4.21
N ASP A 126 -9.01 9.64 -5.25
CA ASP A 126 -9.17 8.37 -5.94
C ASP A 126 -8.38 7.29 -5.18
N TYR A 127 -9.08 6.28 -4.68
CA TYR A 127 -8.49 5.20 -3.90
C TYR A 127 -8.43 3.94 -4.74
N PHE A 128 -7.26 3.33 -4.78
CA PHE A 128 -7.07 2.05 -5.45
C PHE A 128 -7.66 0.90 -4.62
N ASP A 129 -7.64 1.02 -3.29
CA ASP A 129 -8.14 0.02 -2.34
C ASP A 129 -9.31 0.59 -1.51
N ASP A 130 -10.44 -0.10 -1.47
CA ASP A 130 -11.61 0.30 -0.68
C ASP A 130 -11.37 0.24 0.84
N ALA A 131 -10.46 -0.60 1.31
CA ALA A 131 -10.04 -0.64 2.71
C ALA A 131 -9.30 0.65 3.09
N ASP A 132 -8.37 1.10 2.24
CA ASP A 132 -7.66 2.38 2.41
C ASP A 132 -8.65 3.56 2.41
N ARG A 133 -9.62 3.55 1.48
CA ARG A 133 -10.69 4.56 1.45
C ARG A 133 -11.45 4.60 2.77
N THR A 134 -11.82 3.43 3.29
CA THR A 134 -12.58 3.31 4.53
C THR A 134 -11.76 3.81 5.72
N GLU A 135 -10.49 3.44 5.79
CA GLU A 135 -9.58 3.85 6.86
C GLU A 135 -9.33 5.36 6.85
N ALA A 136 -8.98 5.93 5.70
CA ALA A 136 -8.73 7.37 5.55
C ALA A 136 -9.97 8.20 5.91
N ASN A 137 -11.16 7.79 5.47
CA ASN A 137 -12.41 8.47 5.83
C ASN A 137 -12.75 8.32 7.32
N SER A 138 -12.48 7.17 7.94
CA SER A 138 -12.68 6.96 9.38
C SER A 138 -11.77 7.89 10.20
N LEU A 139 -10.50 8.00 9.82
CA LEU A 139 -9.55 8.93 10.43
C LEU A 139 -10.00 10.38 10.28
N ASN A 140 -10.47 10.78 9.09
CA ASN A 140 -10.98 12.12 8.83
C ASN A 140 -12.23 12.45 9.67
N ASN A 141 -13.22 11.54 9.70
CA ASN A 141 -14.43 11.71 10.52
C ASN A 141 -14.09 11.85 12.01
N SER A 142 -13.11 11.08 12.48
CA SER A 142 -12.60 11.20 13.85
C SER A 142 -11.94 12.57 14.09
N ALA A 143 -11.17 13.08 13.13
CA ALA A 143 -10.57 14.41 13.21
C ALA A 143 -11.63 15.53 13.28
N GLU A 144 -12.65 15.48 12.42
CA GLU A 144 -13.75 16.46 12.43
C GLU A 144 -14.48 16.46 13.78
N SER A 145 -14.77 15.28 14.33
CA SER A 145 -15.37 15.14 15.66
C SER A 145 -14.48 15.73 16.77
N LEU A 146 -13.16 15.52 16.69
CA LEU A 146 -12.21 16.09 17.65
C LEU A 146 -12.18 17.62 17.61
N VAL A 147 -12.25 18.23 16.41
CA VAL A 147 -12.34 19.69 16.25
C VAL A 147 -13.65 20.22 16.82
N GLU A 148 -14.78 19.55 16.58
CA GLU A 148 -16.08 19.91 17.16
C GLU A 148 -16.04 19.84 18.70
N ASN A 149 -15.41 18.81 19.26
CA ASN A 149 -15.24 18.65 20.70
C ASN A 149 -14.31 19.74 21.28
N ALA A 150 -13.26 20.12 20.57
CA ALA A 150 -12.38 21.22 20.96
C ALA A 150 -13.12 22.56 21.01
N GLU A 151 -14.07 22.79 20.10
CA GLU A 151 -14.96 23.95 20.11
C GLU A 151 -15.93 23.90 21.31
N LYS A 152 -16.54 22.74 21.58
CA LYS A 152 -17.45 22.53 22.72
C LYS A 152 -16.77 22.85 24.06
N GLU A 153 -15.54 22.37 24.28
CA GLU A 153 -14.74 22.70 25.47
C GLU A 153 -14.58 24.21 25.68
N MET A 154 -14.46 24.98 24.59
CA MET A 154 -14.24 26.43 24.63
C MET A 154 -15.52 27.27 24.55
N SER A 155 -16.66 26.70 24.16
CA SER A 155 -17.92 27.40 23.86
C SER A 155 -18.39 28.30 25.00
N LYS A 156 -18.37 27.80 26.24
CA LYS A 156 -18.74 28.58 27.44
C LYS A 156 -17.86 29.82 27.60
N TYR A 157 -16.54 29.68 27.41
CA TYR A 157 -15.58 30.75 27.64
C TYR A 157 -15.62 31.81 26.53
N ASN A 158 -15.85 31.38 25.30
CA ASN A 158 -16.06 32.26 24.15
C ASN A 158 -17.29 33.16 24.35
N LYS A 159 -18.38 32.64 24.95
CA LYS A 159 -19.60 33.43 25.23
C LYS A 159 -19.40 34.49 26.32
N ILE A 160 -18.50 34.28 27.27
CA ILE A 160 -18.31 35.19 28.42
C ILE A 160 -17.11 36.13 28.27
N ILE A 161 -16.29 35.98 27.23
CA ILE A 161 -15.03 36.72 27.07
C ILE A 161 -15.21 38.25 26.98
N GLY A 162 -16.38 38.71 26.51
CA GLY A 162 -16.75 40.13 26.46
C GLY A 162 -17.31 40.69 27.78
N ASP A 163 -17.76 39.83 28.70
CA ASP A 163 -18.34 40.22 29.98
C ASP A 163 -17.27 40.15 31.08
N SER A 164 -16.65 41.30 31.38
CA SER A 164 -15.57 41.40 32.39
C SER A 164 -16.03 40.92 33.78
N LYS A 165 -17.32 41.08 34.13
CA LYS A 165 -17.86 40.67 35.43
C LYS A 165 -17.96 39.15 35.51
N LYS A 166 -18.50 38.50 34.47
CA LYS A 166 -18.56 37.02 34.39
C LYS A 166 -17.17 36.42 34.32
N LEU A 167 -16.28 36.94 33.47
CA LEU A 167 -14.92 36.42 33.31
C LEU A 167 -14.10 36.48 34.61
N LYS A 168 -14.25 37.55 35.41
CA LYS A 168 -13.60 37.66 36.73
C LYS A 168 -14.14 36.68 37.77
N LYS A 169 -15.39 36.20 37.64
CA LYS A 169 -16.02 35.21 38.53
C LYS A 169 -15.65 33.77 38.15
N THR A 170 -15.28 33.53 36.89
CA THR A 170 -14.84 32.22 36.42
C THR A 170 -13.46 31.87 36.99
N LYS A 171 -13.29 30.63 37.48
CA LYS A 171 -12.00 30.18 38.01
C LYS A 171 -10.97 30.06 36.88
N ALA A 172 -9.77 30.56 37.14
CA ALA A 172 -8.65 30.47 36.20
C ALA A 172 -8.28 29.02 35.88
N SER A 173 -8.36 28.12 36.86
CA SER A 173 -8.10 26.68 36.68
C SER A 173 -9.00 26.05 35.61
N ASP A 174 -10.28 26.43 35.60
CA ASP A 174 -11.28 25.81 34.73
C ASP A 174 -11.06 26.24 33.27
N ILE A 175 -10.72 27.52 33.07
CA ILE A 175 -10.34 28.07 31.75
C ILE A 175 -9.08 27.37 31.23
N ASN A 176 -8.05 27.27 32.08
CA ASN A 176 -6.77 26.66 31.68
C ASN A 176 -6.93 25.17 31.34
N SER A 177 -7.75 24.44 32.11
CA SER A 177 -8.06 23.04 31.82
C SER A 177 -8.78 22.88 30.47
N ALA A 178 -9.77 23.72 30.18
CA ALA A 178 -10.47 23.69 28.90
C ALA A 178 -9.57 24.04 27.71
N ILE A 179 -8.70 25.04 27.85
CA ILE A 179 -7.70 25.39 26.83
C ILE A 179 -6.75 24.20 26.57
N SER A 180 -6.26 23.54 27.63
CA SER A 180 -5.38 22.37 27.49
C SER A 180 -6.09 21.25 26.73
N LYS A 181 -7.30 20.87 27.15
CA LYS A 181 -8.08 19.83 26.48
C LYS A 181 -8.36 20.17 25.02
N SER A 182 -8.77 21.40 24.75
CA SER A 182 -9.01 21.89 23.39
C SER A 182 -7.75 21.77 22.54
N LYS A 183 -6.59 22.18 23.06
CA LYS A 183 -5.30 22.02 22.38
C LYS A 183 -4.96 20.55 22.07
N ASP A 184 -5.15 19.66 23.04
CA ASP A 184 -4.87 18.24 22.88
C ASP A 184 -5.77 17.64 21.78
N LEU A 185 -7.07 17.94 21.81
CA LEU A 185 -8.04 17.52 20.79
C LEU A 185 -7.67 18.02 19.39
N LEU A 186 -7.31 19.29 19.25
CA LEU A 186 -6.87 19.86 17.96
C LEU A 186 -5.60 19.17 17.43
N SER A 187 -4.63 18.92 18.31
CA SER A 187 -3.38 18.23 17.94
C SER A 187 -3.67 16.80 17.48
N SER A 188 -4.54 16.09 18.19
CA SER A 188 -5.00 14.76 17.78
C SER A 188 -5.76 14.77 16.45
N ALA A 189 -6.61 15.78 16.20
CA ALA A 189 -7.34 15.91 14.94
C ALA A 189 -6.37 16.06 13.75
N TYR A 190 -5.37 16.93 13.88
CA TYR A 190 -4.38 17.12 12.84
C TYR A 190 -3.56 15.87 12.55
N ASN A 191 -3.10 15.16 13.59
CA ASN A 191 -2.36 13.91 13.40
C ASN A 191 -3.19 12.85 12.67
N LYS A 192 -4.48 12.74 12.99
CA LYS A 192 -5.39 11.83 12.26
C LYS A 192 -5.54 12.19 10.79
N GLN A 193 -5.64 13.47 10.45
CA GLN A 193 -5.69 13.88 9.05
C GLN A 193 -4.37 13.67 8.34
N LYS A 194 -3.23 13.82 9.03
CA LYS A 194 -1.93 13.44 8.46
C LYS A 194 -1.89 11.96 8.10
N GLU A 195 -2.29 11.09 9.03
CA GLU A 195 -2.37 9.64 8.78
C GLU A 195 -3.30 9.32 7.59
N ALA A 196 -4.45 9.98 7.50
CA ALA A 196 -5.35 9.83 6.36
C ALA A 196 -4.73 10.31 5.03
N ILE A 197 -4.01 11.44 5.04
CA ILE A 197 -3.32 11.96 3.86
C ILE A 197 -2.18 11.04 3.43
N ASP A 198 -1.46 10.43 4.37
CA ASP A 198 -0.41 9.45 4.05
C ASP A 198 -0.99 8.26 3.29
N ILE A 199 -2.17 7.79 3.67
CA ILE A 199 -2.90 6.77 2.92
C ILE A 199 -3.18 7.25 1.49
N VAL A 200 -3.70 8.49 1.32
CA VAL A 200 -3.96 9.08 0.00
C VAL A 200 -2.70 9.16 -0.87
N LEU A 201 -1.58 9.61 -0.30
CA LEU A 201 -0.30 9.76 -1.02
C LEU A 201 0.23 8.43 -1.56
N THR A 202 -0.10 7.30 -0.92
CA THR A 202 0.36 5.98 -1.37
C THR A 202 -0.49 5.35 -2.48
N GLN A 203 -1.66 5.89 -2.80
CA GLN A 203 -2.61 5.27 -3.74
C GLN A 203 -2.03 5.15 -5.16
N GLY A 204 -1.36 6.20 -5.64
CA GLY A 204 -0.73 6.19 -6.97
C GLY A 204 0.33 5.09 -7.10
N ARG A 205 1.16 4.91 -6.08
CA ARG A 205 2.17 3.84 -6.04
C ARG A 205 1.53 2.45 -6.01
N LYS A 206 0.50 2.24 -5.18
CA LYS A 206 -0.23 0.97 -5.10
C LYS A 206 -0.85 0.60 -6.46
N LYS A 207 -1.45 1.58 -7.14
CA LYS A 207 -1.99 1.40 -8.49
C LYS A 207 -0.90 1.03 -9.50
N GLU A 208 0.23 1.75 -9.51
CA GLU A 208 1.35 1.47 -10.41
C GLU A 208 1.93 0.07 -10.20
N GLU A 209 2.10 -0.34 -8.94
CA GLU A 209 2.57 -1.69 -8.57
C GLU A 209 1.60 -2.78 -9.05
N ALA A 210 0.30 -2.56 -8.87
CA ALA A 210 -0.73 -3.48 -9.34
C ALA A 210 -0.78 -3.58 -10.87
N GLU A 211 -0.56 -2.48 -11.59
CA GLU A 211 -0.48 -2.47 -13.04
C GLU A 211 0.80 -3.17 -13.55
N LYS A 212 1.93 -3.02 -12.84
CA LYS A 212 3.17 -3.76 -13.14
C LYS A 212 2.98 -5.27 -12.94
N ASP A 213 2.37 -5.65 -11.82
CA ASP A 213 1.99 -7.04 -11.51
C ASP A 213 1.13 -7.64 -12.63
N GLU A 214 0.08 -6.93 -13.06
CA GLU A 214 -0.81 -7.40 -14.12
C GLU A 214 -0.12 -7.56 -15.48
N ARG A 215 0.75 -6.61 -15.87
CA ARG A 215 1.52 -6.72 -17.12
C ARG A 215 2.49 -7.90 -17.09
N ALA A 216 3.18 -8.12 -15.97
CA ALA A 216 4.09 -9.24 -15.82
C ALA A 216 3.34 -10.58 -15.85
N TRP A 217 2.17 -10.65 -15.20
CA TRP A 217 1.31 -11.82 -15.25
C TRP A 217 0.81 -12.11 -16.67
N SER A 218 0.29 -11.10 -17.39
CA SER A 218 -0.17 -11.25 -18.77
C SER A 218 0.96 -11.74 -19.69
N THR A 219 2.19 -11.23 -19.48
CA THR A 219 3.38 -11.70 -20.20
C THR A 219 3.67 -13.17 -19.92
N ALA A 220 3.66 -13.58 -18.64
CA ALA A 220 3.87 -14.97 -18.26
C ALA A 220 2.78 -15.90 -18.83
N GLN A 221 1.52 -15.46 -18.87
CA GLN A 221 0.43 -16.18 -19.52
C GLN A 221 0.62 -16.30 -21.03
N GLY A 222 1.13 -15.26 -21.70
CA GLY A 222 1.38 -15.28 -23.14
C GLY A 222 2.54 -16.20 -23.54
N ILE A 223 3.58 -16.29 -22.71
CA ILE A 223 4.73 -17.18 -22.94
C ILE A 223 4.39 -18.64 -22.57
N HIS A 224 3.62 -18.83 -21.48
CA HIS A 224 3.11 -20.13 -21.03
C HIS A 224 4.20 -21.22 -20.83
N THR A 225 5.32 -20.86 -20.22
CA THR A 225 6.37 -21.80 -19.83
C THR A 225 6.60 -21.79 -18.32
N ILE A 226 7.26 -22.84 -17.80
CA ILE A 226 7.63 -22.93 -16.38
C ILE A 226 8.51 -21.72 -15.99
N GLU A 227 9.47 -21.36 -16.84
CA GLU A 227 10.40 -20.26 -16.63
C GLU A 227 9.67 -18.92 -16.54
N ALA A 228 8.74 -18.63 -17.46
CA ALA A 228 8.03 -17.36 -17.47
C ALA A 228 7.15 -17.18 -16.22
N TYR A 229 6.51 -18.25 -15.73
CA TYR A 229 5.76 -18.21 -14.48
C TYR A 229 6.69 -18.11 -13.25
N GLN A 230 7.88 -18.71 -13.30
CA GLN A 230 8.87 -18.59 -12.23
C GLN A 230 9.43 -17.16 -12.16
N ASP A 231 9.78 -16.57 -13.30
CA ASP A 231 10.24 -15.17 -13.40
C ASP A 231 9.18 -14.20 -12.86
N TYR A 232 7.89 -14.45 -13.14
CA TYR A 232 6.80 -13.68 -12.54
C TYR A 232 6.79 -13.79 -11.01
N ILE A 233 6.89 -15.01 -10.46
CA ILE A 233 6.91 -15.23 -9.00
C ILE A 233 8.12 -14.55 -8.34
N ASP A 234 9.28 -14.59 -8.98
CA ASP A 234 10.52 -14.03 -8.43
C ASP A 234 10.51 -12.50 -8.42
N ASN A 235 9.94 -11.88 -9.45
CA ASN A 235 9.80 -10.42 -9.54
C ASN A 235 8.60 -9.88 -8.72
N PHE A 236 7.55 -10.69 -8.54
CA PHE A 236 6.32 -10.32 -7.83
C PHE A 236 5.96 -11.37 -6.76
N PRO A 237 6.79 -11.55 -5.71
CA PRO A 237 6.61 -12.60 -4.71
C PRO A 237 5.33 -12.44 -3.86
N SER A 238 4.75 -11.25 -3.83
CA SER A 238 3.45 -10.94 -3.21
C SER A 238 2.41 -10.49 -4.24
N GLY A 239 2.65 -10.74 -5.52
CA GLY A 239 1.73 -10.44 -6.62
C GLY A 239 0.43 -11.24 -6.51
N ARG A 240 -0.65 -10.70 -7.06
CA ARG A 240 -1.99 -11.30 -6.92
C ARG A 240 -2.11 -12.65 -7.63
N HIS A 241 -1.25 -12.92 -8.60
CA HIS A 241 -1.30 -14.13 -9.43
C HIS A 241 -0.30 -15.21 -9.03
N VAL A 242 0.46 -15.05 -7.92
CA VAL A 242 1.48 -16.03 -7.48
C VAL A 242 0.88 -17.43 -7.30
N SER A 243 -0.33 -17.53 -6.75
CA SER A 243 -1.01 -18.83 -6.59
C SER A 243 -1.33 -19.48 -7.95
N SER A 244 -1.85 -18.68 -8.89
CA SER A 244 -2.17 -19.10 -10.27
C SER A 244 -0.91 -19.53 -11.02
N ALA A 245 0.17 -18.74 -10.94
CA ALA A 245 1.47 -19.05 -11.53
C ALA A 245 2.02 -20.39 -11.02
N ARG A 246 2.00 -20.63 -9.70
CA ARG A 246 2.40 -21.91 -9.10
C ARG A 246 1.52 -23.07 -9.58
N SER A 247 0.23 -22.83 -9.82
CA SER A 247 -0.67 -23.85 -10.36
C SER A 247 -0.31 -24.19 -11.81
N ASN A 248 -0.07 -23.19 -12.66
CA ASN A 248 0.36 -23.41 -14.04
C ASN A 248 1.69 -24.18 -14.11
N ILE A 249 2.66 -23.83 -13.27
CA ILE A 249 3.93 -24.57 -13.19
C ILE A 249 3.68 -26.05 -12.86
N ARG A 250 2.78 -26.36 -11.90
CA ARG A 250 2.47 -27.77 -11.57
C ARG A 250 1.81 -28.51 -12.72
N MET A 251 0.90 -27.86 -13.45
CA MET A 251 0.24 -28.47 -14.62
C MET A 251 1.25 -28.75 -15.73
N LEU A 252 2.06 -27.76 -16.10
CA LEU A 252 3.11 -27.90 -17.12
C LEU A 252 4.09 -29.02 -16.76
N ARG A 253 4.55 -29.09 -15.51
CA ARG A 253 5.42 -30.19 -15.04
C ARG A 253 4.75 -31.56 -15.11
N ALA A 254 3.46 -31.65 -14.82
CA ALA A 254 2.71 -32.90 -14.91
C ALA A 254 2.54 -33.35 -16.37
N GLU A 255 2.33 -32.40 -17.28
CA GLU A 255 2.26 -32.65 -18.73
C GLU A 255 3.61 -33.15 -19.27
N GLU A 256 4.71 -32.48 -18.90
CA GLU A 256 6.08 -32.91 -19.25
C GLU A 256 6.39 -34.30 -18.70
N ALA A 257 6.05 -34.56 -17.44
CA ALA A 257 6.25 -35.86 -16.82
C ALA A 257 5.44 -36.96 -17.52
N LYS A 258 4.19 -36.68 -17.90
CA LYS A 258 3.34 -37.62 -18.65
C LYS A 258 3.92 -37.90 -20.04
N LYS A 259 4.39 -36.87 -20.75
CA LYS A 259 5.05 -37.03 -22.05
C LYS A 259 6.32 -37.88 -21.93
N ASN A 260 7.16 -37.60 -20.93
CA ASN A 260 8.39 -38.35 -20.70
C ASN A 260 8.13 -39.80 -20.26
N ALA A 261 7.12 -40.03 -19.42
CA ALA A 261 6.70 -41.38 -19.04
C ALA A 261 6.13 -42.15 -20.25
N SER A 262 5.34 -41.52 -21.11
CA SER A 262 4.87 -42.09 -22.37
C SER A 262 6.06 -42.48 -23.27
N ASN A 263 7.07 -41.61 -23.36
CA ASN A 263 8.29 -41.89 -24.10
C ASN A 263 9.07 -43.09 -23.54
N ALA A 264 9.23 -43.16 -22.23
CA ALA A 264 10.03 -44.20 -21.57
C ALA A 264 9.32 -45.57 -21.47
N ALA A 265 7.99 -45.56 -21.34
CA ALA A 265 7.18 -46.76 -21.20
C ALA A 265 6.88 -47.45 -22.54
N SER A 266 7.03 -46.75 -23.67
CA SER A 266 6.79 -47.39 -24.96
C SER A 266 7.87 -48.43 -25.28
N ASP A 267 7.44 -49.65 -25.57
CA ASP A 267 8.29 -50.70 -26.16
C ASP A 267 8.57 -50.47 -27.65
N TYR A 268 7.96 -49.43 -28.22
CA TYR A 268 7.96 -49.17 -29.64
C TYR A 268 8.44 -47.76 -29.98
N ILE A 269 9.13 -47.66 -31.12
CA ILE A 269 9.50 -46.40 -31.75
C ILE A 269 8.82 -46.34 -33.10
N PHE A 270 7.84 -45.46 -33.24
CA PHE A 270 7.15 -45.18 -34.50
C PHE A 270 7.90 -44.09 -35.25
N LYS A 271 8.12 -44.28 -36.56
CA LYS A 271 8.74 -43.29 -37.44
C LYS A 271 7.86 -43.11 -38.67
N VAL A 272 7.96 -41.98 -39.36
CA VAL A 272 7.24 -41.76 -40.62
C VAL A 272 8.20 -42.01 -41.78
N GLN A 273 7.95 -43.05 -42.57
CA GLN A 273 8.70 -43.31 -43.78
C GLN A 273 8.22 -42.37 -44.89
N ILE A 274 9.15 -41.65 -45.51
CA ILE A 274 8.86 -40.65 -46.55
C ILE A 274 9.36 -41.06 -47.93
N ALA A 275 10.35 -41.94 -48.03
CA ALA A 275 10.82 -42.45 -49.32
C ALA A 275 11.47 -43.83 -49.21
N ALA A 276 11.43 -44.57 -50.32
CA ALA A 276 12.23 -45.78 -50.50
C ALA A 276 12.70 -45.88 -51.97
N SER A 277 14.01 -45.99 -52.19
CA SER A 277 14.61 -46.00 -53.53
C SER A 277 15.73 -47.03 -53.65
N ILE A 278 15.94 -47.61 -54.83
CA ILE A 278 17.05 -48.52 -55.11
C ILE A 278 18.37 -47.74 -55.13
N SER A 279 18.37 -46.54 -55.72
CA SER A 279 19.50 -45.61 -55.66
C SER A 279 19.37 -44.68 -54.46
N GLN A 280 20.51 -44.24 -53.93
CA GLN A 280 20.51 -43.23 -52.88
C GLN A 280 19.96 -41.91 -53.42
N LEU A 281 18.90 -41.40 -52.78
CA LEU A 281 18.34 -40.08 -53.02
C LEU A 281 19.15 -38.99 -52.28
N PRO A 282 19.33 -37.80 -52.87
CA PRO A 282 19.91 -36.65 -52.18
C PRO A 282 19.01 -36.17 -51.02
N ILE A 283 19.59 -36.03 -49.83
CA ILE A 283 18.87 -35.55 -48.64
C ILE A 283 18.33 -34.12 -48.85
N SER A 284 19.02 -33.29 -49.63
CA SER A 284 18.58 -31.94 -49.98
C SER A 284 17.27 -31.93 -50.76
N GLU A 285 17.06 -32.87 -51.69
CA GLU A 285 15.82 -33.00 -52.46
C GLU A 285 14.67 -33.48 -51.58
N LEU A 286 14.95 -34.43 -50.67
CA LEU A 286 13.94 -34.89 -49.71
C LEU A 286 13.53 -33.76 -48.76
N ARG A 287 14.46 -32.96 -48.24
CA ARG A 287 14.13 -31.78 -47.41
C ARG A 287 13.31 -30.73 -48.16
N ALA A 288 13.60 -30.52 -49.45
CA ALA A 288 12.81 -29.62 -50.28
C ALA A 288 11.39 -30.14 -50.50
N LYS A 289 11.22 -31.47 -50.59
CA LYS A 289 9.93 -32.14 -50.78
C LYS A 289 9.11 -32.24 -49.48
N TYR A 290 9.77 -32.40 -48.33
CA TYR A 290 9.15 -32.52 -47.00
C TYR A 290 9.66 -31.40 -46.07
N PRO A 291 9.18 -30.14 -46.24
CA PRO A 291 9.59 -29.03 -45.39
C PRO A 291 9.21 -29.30 -43.92
N ASN A 292 10.05 -28.81 -42.99
CA ASN A 292 9.96 -29.07 -41.53
C ASN A 292 10.33 -30.50 -41.10
N THR A 293 11.22 -31.17 -41.86
CA THR A 293 11.85 -32.45 -41.47
C THR A 293 13.35 -32.25 -41.23
N ASP A 294 13.70 -31.79 -40.02
CA ASP A 294 15.07 -31.37 -39.71
C ASP A 294 16.07 -32.54 -39.75
N GLU A 295 15.63 -33.73 -39.34
CA GLU A 295 16.40 -34.98 -39.37
C GLU A 295 15.73 -36.04 -40.24
N ILE A 296 16.43 -36.43 -41.32
CA ILE A 296 16.05 -37.55 -42.19
C ILE A 296 17.03 -38.69 -41.95
N GLU A 297 16.54 -39.77 -41.34
CA GLU A 297 17.29 -41.00 -41.15
C GLU A 297 17.33 -41.78 -42.47
N LYS A 298 18.51 -42.21 -42.90
CA LYS A 298 18.72 -43.03 -44.10
C LYS A 298 19.26 -44.39 -43.69
N VAL A 299 18.52 -45.45 -44.00
CA VAL A 299 18.93 -46.83 -43.72
C VAL A 299 18.92 -47.65 -45.02
N HIS A 300 19.93 -48.48 -45.23
CA HIS A 300 19.97 -49.41 -46.35
C HIS A 300 19.47 -50.79 -45.91
N VAL A 301 18.32 -51.23 -46.42
CA VAL A 301 17.67 -52.49 -46.05
C VAL A 301 17.43 -53.31 -47.32
N GLY A 302 18.11 -54.45 -47.45
CA GLY A 302 18.07 -55.25 -48.67
C GLY A 302 18.75 -54.52 -49.84
N ASN A 303 18.00 -54.27 -50.92
CA ASN A 303 18.47 -53.56 -52.13
C ASN A 303 17.84 -52.16 -52.28
N ARG A 304 17.42 -51.54 -51.17
CA ARG A 304 16.78 -50.22 -51.15
C ARG A 304 17.28 -49.37 -49.99
N TYR A 305 17.45 -48.08 -50.24
CA TYR A 305 17.55 -47.04 -49.24
C TYR A 305 16.16 -46.64 -48.79
N LYS A 306 15.91 -46.66 -47.47
CA LYS A 306 14.70 -46.18 -46.81
C LYS A 306 15.01 -44.88 -46.08
N TYR A 307 14.04 -43.97 -46.05
CA TYR A 307 14.16 -42.65 -45.47
C TYR A 307 13.03 -42.40 -44.49
N TRP A 308 13.37 -42.09 -43.25
CA TRP A 308 12.40 -41.87 -42.16
C TRP A 308 12.58 -40.50 -41.52
N VAL A 309 11.50 -39.98 -40.97
CA VAL A 309 11.47 -38.71 -40.24
C VAL A 309 10.70 -38.87 -38.94
N GLY A 310 11.23 -38.23 -37.90
CA GLY A 310 10.68 -38.31 -36.54
C GLY A 310 10.85 -39.69 -35.89
N ALA A 311 10.81 -39.69 -34.57
CA ALA A 311 10.78 -40.89 -33.74
C ALA A 311 9.80 -40.63 -32.59
N PHE A 312 8.76 -41.43 -32.52
CA PHE A 312 7.60 -41.20 -31.65
C PHE A 312 7.32 -42.43 -30.81
N PRO A 313 6.93 -42.26 -29.55
CA PRO A 313 6.57 -43.38 -28.68
C PRO A 313 5.21 -43.99 -29.03
N THR A 314 4.33 -43.27 -29.72
CA THR A 314 2.96 -43.69 -30.01
C THR A 314 2.63 -43.53 -31.49
N TYR A 315 1.77 -44.41 -32.00
CA TYR A 315 1.28 -44.33 -33.36
C TYR A 315 0.55 -43.01 -33.63
N LYS A 316 -0.22 -42.50 -32.66
CA LYS A 316 -0.99 -41.25 -32.78
C LYS A 316 -0.10 -40.03 -33.03
N GLU A 317 1.04 -39.96 -32.35
CA GLU A 317 2.03 -38.88 -32.56
C GLU A 317 2.68 -38.98 -33.96
N ALA A 318 3.07 -40.19 -34.38
CA ALA A 318 3.60 -40.41 -35.73
C ALA A 318 2.55 -40.12 -36.82
N ALA A 319 1.28 -40.44 -36.57
CA ALA A 319 0.17 -40.16 -37.47
C ALA A 319 -0.07 -38.66 -37.65
N ALA A 320 0.04 -37.87 -36.58
CA ALA A 320 -0.07 -36.42 -36.69
C ALA A 320 0.99 -35.82 -37.63
N LEU A 321 2.26 -36.27 -37.52
CA LEU A 321 3.30 -35.85 -38.45
C LEU A 321 3.01 -36.33 -39.89
N ARG A 322 2.64 -37.60 -40.06
CA ARG A 322 2.28 -38.14 -41.37
C ARG A 322 1.17 -37.30 -42.02
N ASP A 323 0.11 -37.02 -41.29
CA ASP A 323 -1.06 -36.30 -41.81
C ASP A 323 -0.70 -34.87 -42.22
N GLN A 324 0.17 -34.20 -41.46
CA GLN A 324 0.76 -32.91 -41.87
C GLN A 324 1.53 -33.05 -43.18
N LEU A 325 2.38 -34.09 -43.32
CA LEU A 325 3.16 -34.31 -44.54
C LEU A 325 2.26 -34.66 -45.75
N LEU A 326 1.14 -35.37 -45.54
CA LEU A 326 0.18 -35.71 -46.60
C LEU A 326 -0.65 -34.51 -47.11
N THR A 327 -0.71 -33.41 -46.35
CA THR A 327 -1.31 -32.15 -46.85
C THR A 327 -0.38 -31.39 -47.81
N SER A 328 0.91 -31.72 -47.85
CA SER A 328 1.81 -31.34 -48.94
C SER A 328 1.60 -32.30 -50.13
N THR A 329 2.02 -31.95 -51.35
CA THR A 329 1.67 -32.64 -52.62
C THR A 329 2.26 -34.06 -52.80
N VAL A 330 2.28 -34.89 -51.76
CA VAL A 330 3.05 -36.13 -51.66
C VAL A 330 2.21 -37.24 -51.01
N TYR A 331 1.95 -38.31 -51.76
CA TYR A 331 0.94 -39.33 -51.41
C TYR A 331 1.49 -40.63 -50.80
N ASP A 332 2.76 -40.69 -50.42
CA ASP A 332 3.44 -41.96 -50.07
C ASP A 332 4.02 -42.04 -48.64
N ALA A 333 3.72 -41.07 -47.77
CA ALA A 333 4.17 -41.12 -46.38
C ALA A 333 3.33 -42.11 -45.55
N PHE A 334 3.99 -43.05 -44.85
CA PHE A 334 3.31 -44.01 -43.96
C PHE A 334 4.13 -44.28 -42.69
N ILE A 335 3.46 -44.80 -41.66
CA ILE A 335 4.08 -45.04 -40.35
C ILE A 335 4.72 -46.42 -40.33
N VAL A 336 5.95 -46.50 -39.82
CA VAL A 336 6.68 -47.73 -39.53
C VAL A 336 6.95 -47.82 -38.02
N VAL A 337 7.09 -49.03 -37.48
CA VAL A 337 7.33 -49.27 -36.05
C VAL A 337 8.56 -50.14 -35.83
N PHE A 338 9.31 -49.85 -34.78
CA PHE A 338 10.49 -50.60 -34.34
C PHE A 338 10.32 -50.98 -32.87
N ASP A 339 10.88 -52.11 -32.46
CA ASP A 339 11.07 -52.41 -31.04
C ASP A 339 12.28 -51.66 -30.43
N LYS A 340 12.49 -51.82 -29.12
CA LYS A 340 13.63 -51.25 -28.39
C LYS A 340 15.01 -51.73 -28.87
N ASP A 341 15.06 -52.91 -29.49
CA ASP A 341 16.30 -53.49 -30.03
C ASP A 341 16.59 -53.01 -31.47
N GLY A 342 15.67 -52.23 -32.06
CA GLY A 342 15.80 -51.65 -33.40
C GLY A 342 15.26 -52.54 -34.52
N ASN A 343 14.54 -53.62 -34.21
CA ASN A 343 13.93 -54.48 -35.23
C ASN A 343 12.63 -53.87 -35.73
N GLN A 344 12.46 -53.83 -37.05
CA GLN A 344 11.23 -53.35 -37.68
C GLN A 344 10.10 -54.38 -37.48
N LEU A 345 8.94 -53.92 -37.04
CA LEU A 345 7.74 -54.74 -36.84
C LEU A 345 6.62 -54.35 -37.82
N GLU A 346 5.59 -55.19 -37.90
CA GLU A 346 4.34 -54.85 -38.59
C GLU A 346 3.44 -54.03 -37.65
N VAL A 347 2.81 -52.98 -38.18
CA VAL A 347 1.87 -52.14 -37.41
C VAL A 347 0.56 -52.89 -37.21
N THR A 348 0.24 -53.26 -35.97
CA THR A 348 -1.02 -53.93 -35.62
C THR A 348 -2.12 -52.92 -35.26
N ASP A 349 -3.38 -53.36 -35.22
CA ASP A 349 -4.49 -52.47 -34.82
C ASP A 349 -4.41 -52.07 -33.34
N ASP A 350 -3.86 -52.92 -32.48
CA ASP A 350 -3.63 -52.61 -31.07
C ASP A 350 -2.65 -51.45 -30.88
N MET A 351 -1.66 -51.31 -31.77
CA MET A 351 -0.69 -50.20 -31.74
C MET A 351 -1.29 -48.85 -32.18
N LYS A 352 -2.44 -48.86 -32.88
CA LYS A 352 -3.07 -47.66 -33.43
C LYS A 352 -4.03 -46.96 -32.46
N ASN A 353 -4.48 -47.68 -31.43
CA ASN A 353 -5.34 -47.19 -30.35
C ASN A 353 -4.52 -46.46 -29.28
#